data_AF-A0A2N2V597-F1
#
_entry.id   AF-A0A2N2V597-F1
#
_cell.length_a   1.000
_cell.length_b   1.000
_cell.length_c   1.000
_cell.angle_alpha   90.00
_cell.angle_beta   90.00
_cell.angle_gamma   90.00
#
_symmetry.space_group_name_H-M   'P 1'
#
loop_
_entity.id
_entity.type
_entity.pdbx_description
1 polymer ?
#
loop_
_entity_poly.entity_id
_entity_poly.type
_entity_poly.pdbx_seq_one_letter_code
_entity_poly.pdbx_strand_id
1 'polypeptide(L)'
;MEQEQPTAADIAAWREQLKSLLGSDANHYPSRLDASFPRIIGKIVSLWGKPDLDAYLNGLMVSDRPGRQGFPSDVAMELFHLSNIHSSLGLSDVASGTGWAGIQDAEVFRKALKKDTG
;
A
#
# COMPACT_ATOMS: atom_id res chain seq x y z
N MET A 1 0.89 -23.69 12.00
CA MET A 1 0.10 -23.18 10.86
C MET A 1 1.11 -22.91 9.76
N GLU A 2 1.20 -23.81 8.78
CA GLU A 2 2.05 -23.66 7.60
C GLU A 2 1.53 -22.42 6.85
N GLN A 3 2.19 -21.27 6.98
CA GLN A 3 1.82 -20.12 6.16
C GLN A 3 2.35 -20.39 4.76
N GLU A 4 1.54 -21.03 3.91
CA GLU A 4 1.83 -21.26 2.49
C GLU A 4 2.42 -19.98 1.89
N GLN A 5 3.69 -20.07 1.50
CA GLN A 5 4.35 -18.99 0.79
C GLN A 5 3.74 -18.96 -0.62
N PRO A 6 3.32 -17.78 -1.11
CA PRO A 6 2.75 -17.70 -2.44
C PRO A 6 3.76 -18.23 -3.46
N THR A 7 3.29 -19.01 -4.42
CA THR A 7 4.18 -19.54 -5.46
C THR A 7 4.57 -18.41 -6.43
N ALA A 8 5.64 -18.62 -7.20
CA ALA A 8 6.04 -17.65 -8.22
C ALA A 8 4.94 -17.38 -9.26
N ALA A 9 4.12 -18.42 -9.56
CA ALA A 9 2.98 -18.30 -10.46
C ALA A 9 1.86 -17.42 -9.87
N ASP A 10 1.55 -17.59 -8.58
CA ASP A 10 0.56 -16.77 -7.88
C ASP A 10 0.98 -15.31 -7.87
N ILE A 11 2.26 -15.06 -7.56
CA ILE A 11 2.82 -13.71 -7.56
C ILE A 11 2.62 -13.10 -8.94
N ALA A 12 3.10 -13.74 -10.01
CA ALA A 12 2.96 -13.23 -11.38
C ALA A 12 1.50 -12.95 -11.76
N ALA A 13 0.56 -13.84 -11.39
CA ALA A 13 -0.86 -13.63 -11.63
C ALA A 13 -1.40 -12.39 -10.90
N TRP A 14 -1.02 -12.16 -9.64
CA TRP A 14 -1.42 -10.97 -8.89
C TRP A 14 -0.84 -9.68 -9.48
N ARG A 15 0.38 -9.70 -10.02
CA ARG A 15 0.97 -8.52 -10.68
C ARG A 15 0.13 -8.09 -11.87
N GLU A 16 -0.19 -9.04 -12.75
CA GLU A 16 -0.96 -8.76 -13.96
C GLU A 16 -2.40 -8.36 -13.62
N GLN A 17 -3.02 -9.00 -12.64
CA GLN A 17 -4.34 -8.61 -12.14
C GLN A 17 -4.32 -7.18 -11.60
N LEU A 18 -3.36 -6.82 -10.74
CA LEU A 18 -3.28 -5.48 -10.18
C LEU A 18 -3.07 -4.43 -11.28
N LYS A 19 -2.17 -4.66 -12.25
CA LYS A 19 -1.98 -3.75 -13.39
C LYS A 19 -3.27 -3.54 -14.19
N SER A 20 -4.02 -4.62 -14.43
CA SER A 20 -5.32 -4.54 -15.11
C SER A 20 -6.32 -3.70 -14.32
N LEU A 21 -6.36 -3.87 -12.99
CA LEU A 21 -7.23 -3.11 -12.09
C LEU A 21 -6.86 -1.62 -12.00
N LEU A 22 -5.58 -1.29 -12.11
CA LEU A 22 -5.09 0.10 -12.19
C LEU A 22 -5.43 0.76 -13.53
N GLY A 23 -5.62 -0.03 -14.60
CA GLY A 23 -5.99 0.47 -15.91
C GLY A 23 -5.00 1.51 -16.45
N SER A 24 -5.44 2.76 -16.60
CA SER A 24 -4.60 3.86 -17.11
C SER A 24 -3.47 4.23 -16.14
N ASP A 25 -3.64 3.93 -14.85
CA ASP A 25 -2.64 4.16 -13.80
C ASP A 25 -1.68 2.97 -13.62
N ALA A 26 -1.62 2.03 -14.57
CA ALA A 26 -0.70 0.89 -14.49
C ALA A 26 0.78 1.29 -14.34
N ASN A 27 1.16 2.52 -14.75
CA ASN A 27 2.48 3.08 -14.52
C ASN A 27 2.80 3.34 -13.04
N HIS A 28 1.77 3.42 -12.18
CA HIS A 28 1.89 3.57 -10.72
C HIS A 28 1.94 2.22 -9.99
N TYR A 29 2.24 1.14 -10.71
CA TYR A 29 2.38 -0.18 -10.12
C TYR A 29 3.43 -0.18 -8.98
N PRO A 30 3.10 -0.75 -7.80
CA PRO A 30 3.93 -0.67 -6.60
C PRO A 30 5.07 -1.69 -6.62
N SER A 31 6.09 -1.40 -7.41
CA SER A 31 7.24 -2.28 -7.67
C SER A 31 8.01 -2.69 -6.42
N ARG A 32 8.15 -1.79 -5.43
CA ARG A 32 8.95 -2.05 -4.22
C ARG A 32 8.17 -2.87 -3.21
N LEU A 33 6.87 -2.58 -3.08
CA LEU A 33 5.93 -3.38 -2.30
C LEU A 33 5.85 -4.80 -2.84
N ASP A 34 5.77 -4.97 -4.16
CA ASP A 34 5.74 -6.28 -4.82
C ASP A 34 7.04 -7.07 -4.59
N ALA A 35 8.20 -6.43 -4.71
CA ALA A 35 9.49 -7.09 -4.48
C ALA A 35 9.68 -7.53 -3.01
N SER A 36 9.21 -6.72 -2.06
CA SER A 36 9.47 -6.94 -0.63
C SER A 36 8.34 -7.70 0.07
N PHE A 37 7.10 -7.51 -0.37
CA PHE A 37 5.88 -7.97 0.28
C PHE A 37 4.82 -8.46 -0.74
N PRO A 38 5.12 -9.48 -1.56
CA PRO A 38 4.20 -9.98 -2.59
C PRO A 38 2.86 -10.49 -2.03
N ARG A 39 2.83 -10.91 -0.76
CA ARG A 39 1.58 -11.27 -0.05
C ARG A 39 0.62 -10.09 0.11
N ILE A 40 1.15 -8.88 0.28
CA ILE A 40 0.34 -7.67 0.39
C ILE A 40 -0.31 -7.38 -0.96
N ILE A 41 0.41 -7.56 -2.08
CA ILE A 41 -0.16 -7.45 -3.44
C ILE A 41 -1.33 -8.41 -3.60
N GLY A 42 -1.16 -9.70 -3.28
CA GLY A 42 -2.25 -10.67 -3.36
C GLY A 42 -3.47 -10.28 -2.52
N LYS A 43 -3.24 -9.70 -1.33
CA LYS A 43 -4.34 -9.21 -0.48
C LYS A 43 -5.01 -7.97 -1.07
N ILE A 44 -4.26 -7.04 -1.64
CA ILE A 44 -4.78 -5.86 -2.33
C ILE A 44 -5.66 -6.28 -3.50
N VAL A 45 -5.17 -7.18 -4.36
CA VAL A 45 -5.93 -7.71 -5.51
C VAL A 45 -7.23 -8.36 -5.05
N SER A 46 -7.20 -9.15 -3.98
CA SER A 46 -8.39 -9.82 -3.41
C SER A 46 -9.42 -8.85 -2.81
N LEU A 47 -8.97 -7.69 -2.33
CA LEU A 47 -9.80 -6.65 -1.71
C LEU A 47 -10.13 -5.49 -2.66
N TRP A 48 -9.56 -5.45 -3.86
CA TRP A 48 -9.78 -4.36 -4.79
C TRP A 48 -11.25 -4.23 -5.17
N GLY A 49 -11.76 -2.99 -5.17
CA GLY A 49 -13.19 -2.72 -5.37
C GLY A 49 -14.07 -3.02 -4.16
N LYS A 50 -13.50 -3.40 -3.00
CA LYS A 50 -14.23 -3.56 -1.74
C LYS A 50 -13.84 -2.45 -0.75
N PRO A 51 -14.77 -2.02 0.11
CA PRO A 51 -14.47 -1.04 1.17
C PRO A 51 -13.43 -1.57 2.17
N ASP A 52 -13.34 -2.89 2.34
CA ASP A 52 -12.36 -3.56 3.20
C ASP A 52 -10.90 -3.27 2.82
N LEU A 53 -10.63 -2.85 1.58
CA LEU A 53 -9.28 -2.48 1.16
C LEU A 53 -8.75 -1.30 1.97
N ASP A 54 -9.57 -0.29 2.22
CA ASP A 54 -9.15 0.91 2.94
C ASP A 54 -8.79 0.58 4.39
N ALA A 55 -9.61 -0.23 5.05
CA ALA A 55 -9.33 -0.71 6.39
C ALA A 55 -8.04 -1.52 6.45
N TYR A 56 -7.78 -2.35 5.43
CA TYR A 56 -6.54 -3.11 5.32
C TYR A 56 -5.31 -2.22 5.15
N LEU A 57 -5.34 -1.27 4.20
CA LEU A 57 -4.25 -0.33 3.94
C LEU A 57 -3.96 0.54 5.18
N ASN A 58 -5.01 1.01 5.86
CA ASN A 58 -4.86 1.77 7.10
C ASN A 58 -4.22 0.92 8.21
N GLY A 59 -4.63 -0.35 8.36
CA GLY A 59 -4.04 -1.27 9.34
C GLY A 59 -2.56 -1.56 9.08
N LEU A 60 -2.12 -1.58 7.82
CA LEU A 60 -0.71 -1.73 7.46
C LEU A 60 0.13 -0.54 7.93
N MET A 61 -0.44 0.66 7.91
CA MET A 61 0.26 1.90 8.26
C MET A 61 0.23 2.21 9.75
N VAL A 62 -0.90 1.96 10.42
CA VAL A 62 -1.14 2.30 11.84
C VAL A 62 -0.60 1.24 12.81
N SER A 63 0.01 0.15 12.31
CA SER A 63 0.35 -1.01 13.15
C SER A 63 1.11 -0.67 14.45
N ASP A 64 0.35 -0.65 15.55
CA ASP A 64 0.77 -0.27 16.90
C ASP A 64 1.43 -1.46 17.61
N ARG A 65 2.49 -2.00 16.99
CA ARG A 65 3.27 -3.09 17.58
C ARG A 65 4.65 -2.57 17.98
N PRO A 66 5.00 -2.56 19.27
CA PRO A 66 6.31 -2.13 19.71
C PRO A 66 7.39 -3.05 19.12
N GLY A 67 8.36 -2.47 18.41
CA GLY A 67 9.55 -3.18 17.92
C GLY A 67 9.61 -3.48 16.42
N ARG A 68 8.71 -2.95 15.57
CA ARG A 68 8.93 -2.95 14.11
C ARG A 68 9.40 -1.58 13.61
N GLN A 69 10.42 -1.58 12.75
CA GLN A 69 10.64 -0.50 11.78
C GLN A 69 9.44 -0.54 10.82
N GLY A 70 8.70 0.56 10.70
CA GLY A 70 7.58 0.68 9.76
C GLY A 70 8.00 0.44 8.31
N PHE A 71 7.11 0.71 7.34
CA PHE A 71 7.50 0.61 5.94
C PHE A 71 8.56 1.66 5.58
N PRO A 72 9.53 1.32 4.70
CA PRO A 72 10.36 2.33 4.05
C PRO A 72 9.50 3.40 3.38
N SER A 73 10.00 4.63 3.29
CA SER A 73 9.30 5.77 2.67
C SER A 73 8.69 5.43 1.32
N ASP A 74 9.47 4.75 0.48
CA ASP A 74 9.08 4.45 -0.89
C ASP A 74 7.91 3.44 -0.94
N VAL A 75 7.89 2.48 -0.02
CA VAL A 75 6.81 1.49 0.11
C VAL A 75 5.55 2.15 0.68
N ALA A 76 5.70 3.05 1.65
CA ALA A 76 4.59 3.83 2.19
C ALA A 76 3.95 4.73 1.12
N MET A 77 4.77 5.37 0.25
CA MET A 77 4.28 6.17 -0.88
C MET A 77 3.54 5.31 -1.91
N GLU A 78 4.03 4.12 -2.23
CA GLU A 78 3.35 3.17 -3.12
C GLU A 78 1.98 2.74 -2.55
N LEU A 79 1.90 2.45 -1.24
CA LEU A 79 0.63 2.17 -0.54
C LEU A 79 -0.34 3.36 -0.60
N PHE A 80 0.17 4.57 -0.43
CA PHE A 80 -0.64 5.79 -0.50
C PHE A 80 -1.20 6.03 -1.90
N HIS A 81 -0.38 5.85 -2.94
CA HIS A 81 -0.86 5.96 -4.33
C HIS A 81 -1.97 4.95 -4.64
N LEU A 82 -1.85 3.71 -4.18
CA LEU A 82 -2.91 2.71 -4.36
C LEU A 82 -4.23 3.13 -3.71
N SER A 83 -4.18 3.68 -2.49
CA SER A 83 -5.36 4.20 -1.81
C SER A 83 -6.00 5.37 -2.58
N ASN A 84 -5.18 6.27 -3.13
CA ASN A 84 -5.67 7.39 -3.94
C ASN A 84 -6.33 6.93 -5.25
N ILE A 85 -5.75 5.94 -5.93
CA ILE A 85 -6.33 5.37 -7.17
C ILE A 85 -7.65 4.67 -6.85
N HIS A 86 -7.70 3.87 -5.78
CA HIS A 86 -8.95 3.21 -5.36
C HIS A 86 -10.04 4.23 -4.99
N SER A 87 -9.65 5.32 -4.32
CA SER A 87 -10.55 6.44 -4.00
C SER A 87 -11.00 7.22 -5.24
N SER A 88 -10.11 7.50 -6.20
CA SER A 88 -10.44 8.25 -7.42
C SER A 88 -11.41 7.48 -8.33
N LEU A 89 -11.38 6.15 -8.26
CA LEU A 89 -12.34 5.26 -8.91
C LEU A 89 -13.71 5.21 -8.18
N GLY A 90 -13.86 5.88 -7.05
CA GLY A 90 -15.09 5.88 -6.24
C GLY A 90 -15.36 4.55 -5.54
N LEU A 91 -14.32 3.73 -5.33
CA LEU A 91 -14.42 2.41 -4.71
C LEU A 91 -14.18 2.43 -3.19
N SER A 92 -13.80 3.60 -2.67
CA SER A 92 -13.51 3.84 -1.27
C SER A 92 -14.75 4.35 -0.53
N ASP A 93 -15.05 3.74 0.62
CA ASP A 93 -16.18 4.11 1.50
C ASP A 93 -15.76 5.07 2.62
N VAL A 94 -14.46 5.24 2.84
CA VAL A 94 -13.97 6.31 3.72
C VAL A 94 -14.23 7.64 3.04
N ALA A 95 -15.30 8.33 3.48
CA ALA A 95 -15.49 9.75 3.24
C ALA A 95 -14.12 10.42 3.35
N SER A 96 -13.71 11.13 2.30
CA SER A 96 -12.32 11.51 1.95
C SER A 96 -11.55 12.37 2.98
N GLY A 97 -11.92 12.35 4.26
CA GLY A 97 -11.36 13.13 5.36
C GLY A 97 -10.76 12.34 6.53
N THR A 98 -10.72 11.00 6.52
CA THR A 98 -10.03 10.25 7.60
C THR A 98 -8.69 9.68 7.14
N GLY A 99 -7.62 10.46 7.34
CA GLY A 99 -6.32 9.91 7.75
C GLY A 99 -5.16 9.98 6.77
N TRP A 100 -5.38 10.08 5.45
CA TRP A 100 -4.28 10.06 4.47
C TRP A 100 -4.32 11.20 3.45
N ALA A 101 -5.50 11.67 3.04
CA ALA A 101 -5.64 12.84 2.17
C ALA A 101 -5.14 14.16 2.82
N GLY A 102 -5.05 14.19 4.16
CA GLY A 102 -4.53 15.32 4.94
C GLY A 102 -3.01 15.44 5.01
N ILE A 103 -2.25 14.43 4.54
CA ILE A 103 -0.79 14.54 4.38
C ILE A 103 -0.47 14.91 2.93
N GLN A 104 -1.12 15.95 2.41
CA GLN A 104 -0.56 16.79 1.34
C GLN A 104 0.14 18.03 1.91
N ASP A 105 0.18 18.19 3.24
CA ASP A 105 1.05 19.16 3.87
C ASP A 105 2.47 18.58 3.99
N ALA A 106 3.30 18.96 3.01
CA ALA A 106 4.66 18.47 2.72
C ALA A 106 5.73 18.81 3.80
N GLU A 107 5.33 18.94 5.06
CA GLU A 107 6.20 19.38 6.16
C GLU A 107 6.72 18.20 7.02
N VAL A 108 6.02 17.07 7.09
CA VAL A 108 6.32 16.02 8.09
C VAL A 108 7.41 15.03 7.64
N PHE A 109 7.52 14.72 6.35
CA PHE A 109 8.44 13.67 5.89
C PHE A 109 9.91 14.10 5.79
N ARG A 110 10.23 15.40 5.89
CA ARG A 110 11.61 15.89 5.85
C ARG A 110 12.40 15.64 7.13
N LYS A 111 11.76 15.22 8.24
CA LYS A 111 12.43 15.13 9.56
C LYS A 111 12.92 13.74 9.96
N ALA A 112 12.59 12.68 9.21
CA ALA A 112 12.93 11.30 9.60
C ALA A 112 14.22 10.72 8.96
N LEU A 113 14.89 11.45 8.05
CA LEU A 113 16.12 10.98 7.38
C LEU A 113 17.39 11.74 7.80
N LYS A 114 17.38 12.44 8.93
CA LYS A 114 18.60 13.00 9.53
C LYS A 114 18.66 12.69 11.03
N LYS A 115 19.11 11.48 11.35
CA LYS A 115 19.97 11.28 12.52
C LYS A 115 20.71 9.96 12.41
N ASP A 116 21.76 9.98 11.59
CA ASP A 116 22.97 9.23 11.89
C ASP A 116 24.17 10.12 11.56
N THR A 117 25.13 10.11 12.49
CA THR A 117 26.48 10.68 12.45
C THR A 117 26.62 12.13 12.94
N GLY A 118 27.24 12.27 14.12
CA GLY A 118 27.69 13.51 14.74
C GLY A 118 27.87 13.34 16.24
#